data_AF-A0A2V8TJ18-F1
#
_entry.id   AF-A0A2V8TJ18-F1
#
_cell.length_a   1.000
_cell.length_b   1.000
_cell.length_c   1.000
_cell.angle_alpha   90.00
_cell.angle_beta   90.00
_cell.angle_gamma   90.00
#
_symmetry.space_group_name_H-M   'P 1'
#
loop_
_entity.id
_entity.type
_entity.pdbx_description
1 polymer ?
#
loop_
_entity_poly.entity_id
_entity_poly.type
_entity_poly.pdbx_seq_one_letter_code
_entity_poly.pdbx_strand_id
1 'polypeptide(L)'
;VNSAVGITNFEVTEGGDLYASVTLPSLTVATVGGGTALGTSRECLGMLGCVGSGRAAKFAEIIAATLLAGEISIAAAIASGEFVEAHEAYGRNRPR
;
A
#
# COMPACT_ATOMS: atom_id res chain seq x y z
N VAL A 1 -10.58 0.62 10.03
CA VAL A 1 -11.46 1.64 9.42
C VAL A 1 -10.72 2.98 9.31
N ASN A 2 -10.23 3.56 10.42
CA ASN A 2 -9.52 4.85 10.36
C ASN A 2 -8.30 4.88 9.42
N SER A 3 -7.47 3.83 9.40
CA SER A 3 -6.30 3.76 8.51
C SER A 3 -6.65 3.59 7.01
N ALA A 4 -7.93 3.47 6.64
CA ALA A 4 -8.37 3.41 5.25
C ALA A 4 -8.70 4.80 4.67
N VAL A 5 -8.70 5.86 5.50
CA VAL A 5 -8.90 7.23 5.02
C VAL A 5 -7.58 7.73 4.42
N GLY A 6 -7.65 8.20 3.18
CA GLY A 6 -6.52 8.81 2.47
C GLY A 6 -6.98 9.70 1.33
N ILE A 7 -6.08 10.58 0.89
CA ILE A 7 -6.27 11.44 -0.29
C ILE A 7 -5.14 11.14 -1.26
N THR A 8 -5.48 10.64 -2.45
CA THR A 8 -4.54 10.42 -3.56
C THR A 8 -4.62 11.59 -4.52
N ASN A 9 -3.47 12.12 -4.93
CA ASN A 9 -3.38 13.23 -5.87
C ASN A 9 -2.46 12.87 -7.04
N PHE A 10 -2.95 13.07 -8.26
CA PHE A 10 -2.22 12.90 -9.50
C PHE A 10 -2.25 14.20 -10.30
N GLU A 11 -1.09 14.71 -10.67
CA GLU A 11 -0.93 15.93 -11.46
C GLU A 11 0.12 15.73 -12.54
N VAL A 12 -0.03 16.46 -13.65
CA VAL A 12 1.03 16.56 -14.66
C VAL A 12 1.94 17.71 -14.24
N THR A 13 3.23 17.45 -14.10
CA THR A 13 4.21 18.48 -13.79
C THR A 13 4.40 19.43 -14.99
N GLU A 14 4.99 20.61 -14.75
CA GLU A 14 5.34 21.54 -15.85
C GLU A 14 6.26 20.88 -16.90
N GLY A 15 7.05 19.89 -16.50
CA GLY A 15 7.92 19.10 -17.40
C GLY A 15 7.20 17.99 -18.17
N GLY A 16 5.91 17.75 -17.90
CA GLY A 16 5.13 16.69 -18.53
C GLY A 16 5.21 15.32 -17.84
N ASP A 17 5.86 15.24 -16.67
CA ASP A 17 5.93 14.01 -15.87
C ASP A 17 4.68 13.82 -15.00
N LEU A 18 4.47 12.61 -14.47
CA LEU A 18 3.43 12.33 -13.48
C LEU A 18 3.94 12.65 -12.06
N TYR A 19 3.31 13.63 -11.42
CA TYR A 19 3.37 13.79 -9.97
C TYR A 19 2.29 12.93 -9.31
N ALA A 20 2.69 12.10 -8.35
CA ALA A 20 1.79 11.24 -7.59
C ALA A 20 2.09 11.37 -6.09
N SER A 21 1.05 11.55 -5.28
CA SER A 21 1.19 11.59 -3.83
C SER A 21 -0.03 10.99 -3.13
N VAL A 22 0.18 10.51 -1.90
CA VAL A 22 -0.89 10.08 -1.02
C VAL A 22 -0.71 10.69 0.38
N THR A 23 -1.81 11.17 0.94
CA THR A 23 -1.87 11.68 2.31
C THR A 23 -2.70 10.73 3.17
N LEU A 24 -2.09 10.18 4.22
CA LEU A 24 -2.72 9.24 5.16
C LEU A 24 -2.87 9.89 6.55
N PRO A 25 -3.94 10.65 6.83
CA PRO A 25 -4.05 11.49 8.03
C PRO A 25 -4.20 10.69 9.34
N SER A 26 -4.58 9.42 9.25
CA SER A 26 -4.92 8.59 10.41
C SER A 26 -4.33 7.18 10.32
N LEU A 27 -3.10 7.06 9.81
CA LEU A 27 -2.39 5.78 9.75
C LEU A 27 -1.92 5.34 11.15
N THR A 28 -2.62 4.37 11.74
CA THR A 28 -2.22 3.75 13.02
C THR A 28 -1.49 2.43 12.77
N VAL A 29 -0.23 2.33 13.21
CA VAL A 29 0.64 1.15 13.04
C VAL A 29 1.54 0.92 14.26
N ALA A 30 2.04 -0.30 14.43
CA ALA A 30 2.95 -0.65 15.52
C ALA A 30 3.96 -1.74 15.08
N THR A 31 5.15 -1.71 15.69
CA THR A 31 6.21 -2.73 15.51
C THR A 31 6.56 -3.47 16.80
N VAL A 32 5.86 -3.14 17.89
CA VAL A 32 5.93 -3.76 19.21
C VAL A 32 4.52 -3.82 19.82
N GLY A 33 4.25 -4.87 20.59
CA GLY A 33 2.98 -5.05 21.30
C GLY A 33 1.88 -5.70 20.46
N GLY A 34 0.81 -6.13 21.13
CA GLY A 34 -0.32 -6.82 20.51
C GLY A 34 0.13 -8.01 19.65
N GLY A 35 -0.38 -8.09 18.41
CA GLY A 35 -0.09 -9.18 17.48
C GLY A 35 1.30 -9.16 16.85
N THR A 36 2.10 -8.10 17.05
CA THR A 36 3.42 -7.96 16.37
C THR A 36 4.47 -8.99 16.83
N ALA A 37 4.24 -9.63 17.98
CA ALA A 37 5.11 -10.67 18.52
C ALA A 37 4.72 -12.10 18.08
N LEU A 38 3.59 -12.26 17.37
CA LEU A 38 3.00 -13.57 17.11
C LEU A 38 3.38 -14.11 15.73
N GLY A 39 3.84 -15.38 15.70
CA GLY A 39 3.99 -16.22 14.50
C GLY A 39 4.35 -15.48 13.21
N THR A 40 3.48 -15.60 12.22
CA THR A 40 3.66 -15.05 10.87
C THR A 40 3.68 -13.52 10.84
N SER A 41 2.97 -12.82 11.73
CA SER A 41 3.01 -11.35 11.80
C SER A 41 4.42 -10.86 12.16
N ARG A 42 5.10 -11.55 13.09
CA ARG A 42 6.49 -11.25 13.44
C ARG A 42 7.43 -11.54 12.28
N GLU A 43 7.23 -12.65 11.58
CA GLU A 43 8.03 -13.03 10.40
C GLU A 43 7.87 -12.01 9.27
N CYS A 44 6.66 -11.55 8.99
CA CYS A 44 6.38 -10.49 8.02
C CYS A 44 7.07 -9.17 8.38
N LEU A 45 7.00 -8.75 9.65
CA LEU A 45 7.78 -7.59 10.12
C LEU A 45 9.29 -7.85 9.99
N GLY A 46 9.74 -9.10 10.15
CA GLY A 46 11.12 -9.52 9.94
C GLY A 46 11.57 -9.34 8.50
N MET A 47 10.77 -9.78 7.53
CA MET A 47 11.04 -9.58 6.09
C MET A 47 11.18 -8.10 5.72
N LEU A 48 10.39 -7.23 6.36
CA LEU A 48 10.46 -5.78 6.16
C LEU A 48 11.56 -5.11 7.01
N GLY A 49 12.27 -5.86 7.85
CA GLY A 49 13.25 -5.33 8.80
C GLY A 49 12.65 -4.30 9.76
N CYS A 50 11.43 -4.57 10.25
CA CYS A 50 10.62 -3.69 11.08
C CYS A 50 10.24 -4.31 12.44
N VAL A 51 10.96 -5.35 12.90
CA VAL A 51 10.72 -5.93 14.23
C VAL A 51 11.33 -5.05 15.32
N GLY A 52 10.56 -4.75 16.37
CA GLY A 52 11.06 -4.12 17.59
C GLY A 52 10.86 -2.60 17.67
N SER A 53 11.37 -2.04 18.76
CA SER A 53 11.23 -0.61 19.08
C SER A 53 11.96 0.28 18.06
N GLY A 54 11.44 1.48 17.83
CA GLY A 54 12.04 2.45 16.90
C GLY A 54 11.86 2.12 15.41
N ARG A 55 11.02 1.12 15.07
CA ARG A 55 10.77 0.71 13.68
C ARG A 55 9.42 1.16 13.11
N ALA A 56 8.54 1.73 13.94
CA ALA A 56 7.19 2.12 13.52
C ALA A 56 7.18 3.15 12.39
N ALA A 57 8.09 4.15 12.41
CA ALA A 57 8.19 5.14 11.34
C ALA A 57 8.57 4.49 9.99
N LYS A 58 9.61 3.64 9.97
CA LYS A 58 9.98 2.86 8.79
C LYS A 58 8.82 2.02 8.28
N PHE A 59 8.08 1.36 9.18
CA PHE A 59 6.93 0.55 8.78
C PHE A 59 5.81 1.41 8.18
N ALA A 60 5.56 2.60 8.73
CA ALA A 60 4.60 3.56 8.18
C ALA A 60 5.01 4.05 6.77
N GLU A 61 6.29 4.34 6.54
CA GLU A 61 6.82 4.72 5.22
C GLU A 61 6.66 3.59 4.20
N ILE A 62 6.94 2.34 4.58
CA ILE A 62 6.72 1.17 3.72
C ILE A 62 5.25 1.04 3.33
N ILE A 63 4.34 1.22 4.29
CA ILE A 63 2.89 1.19 4.03
C ILE A 63 2.49 2.31 3.05
N ALA A 64 2.95 3.54 3.28
CA ALA A 64 2.64 4.67 2.41
C ALA A 64 3.17 4.46 0.98
N ALA A 65 4.41 3.97 0.82
CA ALA A 65 5.00 3.67 -0.47
C ALA A 65 4.26 2.52 -1.19
N THR A 66 3.90 1.47 -0.46
CA THR A 66 3.15 0.33 -1.01
C THR A 66 1.76 0.76 -1.47
N LEU A 67 1.09 1.61 -0.68
CA LEU A 67 -0.21 2.16 -1.03
C LEU A 67 -0.13 3.05 -2.26
N LEU A 68 0.85 3.97 -2.32
CA LEU A 68 1.07 4.83 -3.50
C LEU A 68 1.32 4.01 -4.76
N ALA A 69 2.12 2.95 -4.67
CA ALA A 69 2.36 2.04 -5.79
C ALA A 69 1.07 1.33 -6.25
N GLY A 70 0.21 0.94 -5.30
CA GLY A 70 -1.11 0.38 -5.58
C GLY A 70 -2.03 1.39 -6.28
N GLU A 71 -2.09 2.63 -5.81
CA GLU A 71 -2.89 3.71 -6.38
C GLU A 71 -2.46 4.03 -7.82
N ILE A 72 -1.15 4.12 -8.08
CA ILE A 72 -0.63 4.32 -9.44
C ILE A 72 -1.02 3.14 -10.34
N SER A 73 -0.85 1.91 -9.85
CA SER A 73 -1.16 0.69 -10.60
C SER A 73 -2.65 0.61 -10.99
N ILE A 74 -3.56 0.82 -10.04
CA ILE A 74 -5.00 0.76 -10.31
C ILE A 74 -5.47 1.92 -11.19
N ALA A 75 -4.94 3.13 -10.98
CA ALA A 75 -5.26 4.27 -11.84
C ALA A 75 -4.81 4.03 -13.28
N ALA A 76 -3.61 3.47 -13.48
CA ALA A 76 -3.11 3.10 -14.79
C ALA A 76 -3.99 2.03 -15.46
N ALA A 77 -4.34 0.95 -14.74
CA ALA A 77 -5.17 -0.13 -15.27
C ALA A 77 -6.59 0.34 -15.67
N ILE A 78 -7.16 1.31 -14.94
CA ILE A 78 -8.43 1.93 -15.30
C ILE A 78 -8.26 2.82 -16.52
N ALA A 79 -7.21 3.65 -16.56
CA ALA A 79 -6.94 4.55 -17.67
C ALA A 79 -6.61 3.82 -18.98
N SER A 80 -5.95 2.66 -18.90
CA SER A 80 -5.62 1.81 -20.06
C SER A 80 -6.78 0.89 -20.50
N GLY A 81 -7.81 0.73 -19.67
CA GLY A 81 -8.92 -0.19 -19.92
C GLY A 81 -8.60 -1.66 -19.57
N GLU A 82 -7.44 -1.95 -19.00
CA GLU A 82 -6.98 -3.31 -18.66
C GLU A 82 -7.59 -3.84 -17.34
N PHE A 83 -8.28 -3.00 -16.58
CA PHE A 83 -8.82 -3.35 -15.27
C PHE A 83 -9.66 -4.65 -15.28
N VAL A 84 -10.61 -4.78 -16.21
CA VAL A 84 -11.49 -5.96 -16.29
C VAL A 84 -10.72 -7.21 -16.73
N GLU A 85 -9.86 -7.08 -17.73
CA GLU A 85 -9.05 -8.19 -18.25
C GLU A 85 -8.15 -8.78 -17.16
N ALA A 86 -7.50 -7.92 -16.36
CA ALA A 86 -6.68 -8.36 -15.24
C ALA A 86 -7.51 -9.14 -14.18
N HIS A 87 -8.77 -8.77 -13.95
CA HIS A 87 -9.65 -9.50 -13.04
C HIS A 87 -10.09 -10.85 -13.60
N GLU A 88 -10.40 -10.94 -14.90
CA GLU A 88 -10.72 -12.22 -15.54
C GLU A 88 -9.51 -13.17 -15.53
N ALA A 89 -8.31 -12.66 -15.80
CA ALA A 89 -7.09 -13.45 -15.84
C ALA A 89 -6.60 -13.88 -14.45
N TYR A 90 -6.58 -12.97 -13.46
CA TYR A 90 -5.90 -13.17 -12.18
C TYR A 90 -6.83 -13.17 -10.96
N GLY A 91 -8.07 -12.70 -11.10
CA GLY A 91 -9.03 -12.53 -9.99
C GLY A 91 -9.59 -13.83 -9.41
N ARG A 92 -9.24 -14.99 -9.99
CA ARG A 92 -9.70 -16.33 -9.54
C ARG A 92 -11.22 -16.46 -9.47
N ASN A 93 -11.95 -15.69 -10.28
CA ASN A 93 -13.42 -15.66 -10.32
C ASN A 93 -14.05 -16.98 -10.82
N ARG A 94 -13.24 -17.90 -11.36
CA ARG A 94 -13.65 -19.24 -11.78
C ARG A 94 -12.78 -20.30 -11.11
N PRO A 95 -12.93 -20.52 -9.79
CA PRO A 95 -12.22 -21.59 -9.11
C PRO A 95 -12.68 -22.95 -9.68
N ARG A 96 -11.73 -23.86 -9.89
CA ARG A 96 -12.02 -25.26 -10.27
C ARG A 96 -12.63 -26.02 -9.11
#